data_AF-A0A9R1N7K2-F1
#
_entry.id   AF-A0A9R1N7K2-F1
#
_cell.length_a   1.000
_cell.length_b   1.000
_cell.length_c   1.000
_cell.angle_alpha   90.00
_cell.angle_beta   90.00
_cell.angle_gamma   90.00
#
_symmetry.space_group_name_H-M   'P 1'
#
loop_
_entity.id
_entity.type
_entity.pdbx_description
1 polymer ?
#
loop_
_entity_poly.entity_id
_entity_poly.type
_entity_poly.pdbx_seq_one_letter_code
_entity_poly.pdbx_strand_id
1 'polypeptide(L)'
;MSSFTGVSVVEDHVGSYCRTSAVEAGTDSGYHLLMVNGYSRTKEEKPTGRSISSGAFVVGGYAWLLEYYPNGKNPSCADFISLFLSLVHDDSKVDSKVDATFSFCLVDQVEKQMPMYIHATNKATRFESAGDYSWGISEFLRRDALERSANLKGDSFTIRCDIMVCEDSNTEDPGGHDTKVLVSDLDQHFNILLQTKVGADVTFEVSGETFTAHRCVLAARSKVFMAQLFGPMKEGTSTSGVIHIKDMGANVFRALLRFIYTDSCPEIDNDYMEEEQEMSQGLEEGQEDETIKDDMWLQRLQDLFVAADRYDLQRLKCICEMQLSDNIGASSVMSTLALAEQHHCQGLKEACLKFIQVQSSSCMQTVTTTDGWDHVVSTYPSVLKELFVKLASKQQK
;
A
#
# COMPACT_ATOMS: atom_id res chain seq x y z
N MET A 1 7.91 -15.73 -14.98
CA MET A 1 8.78 -14.58 -14.63
C MET A 1 8.28 -13.40 -15.42
N SER A 2 8.05 -12.24 -14.79
CA SER A 2 7.61 -11.03 -15.50
C SER A 2 8.73 -10.55 -16.44
N SER A 3 8.42 -10.37 -17.71
CA SER A 3 9.38 -9.97 -18.75
C SER A 3 9.63 -8.47 -18.72
N PHE A 4 10.89 -8.04 -18.87
CA PHE A 4 11.19 -6.61 -19.05
C PHE A 4 10.71 -6.16 -20.43
N THR A 5 9.73 -5.26 -20.48
CA THR A 5 9.11 -4.81 -21.73
C THR A 5 9.79 -3.56 -22.29
N GLY A 6 10.53 -2.84 -21.46
CA GLY A 6 11.34 -1.72 -21.89
C GLY A 6 11.50 -0.61 -20.86
N VAL A 7 12.23 0.42 -21.28
CA VAL A 7 12.38 1.68 -20.54
C VAL A 7 12.00 2.84 -21.45
N SER A 8 11.22 3.75 -20.90
CA SER A 8 10.79 5.01 -21.45
C SER A 8 11.45 6.15 -20.66
N VAL A 9 12.22 7.01 -21.33
CA VAL A 9 12.91 8.13 -20.67
C VAL A 9 12.30 9.46 -21.10
N VAL A 10 11.92 10.28 -20.12
CA VAL A 10 11.53 11.68 -20.33
C VAL A 10 12.80 12.54 -20.27
N GLU A 11 13.25 13.10 -21.40
CA GLU A 11 14.53 13.86 -21.53
C GLU A 11 14.34 15.34 -21.97
N ASP A 12 15.44 16.09 -21.99
CA ASP A 12 15.54 17.56 -22.05
C ASP A 12 15.38 18.25 -23.42
N HIS A 13 14.83 17.59 -24.45
CA HIS A 13 14.82 18.20 -25.80
C HIS A 13 13.44 18.34 -26.43
N VAL A 14 13.18 19.58 -26.87
CA VAL A 14 12.03 20.13 -27.62
C VAL A 14 11.19 19.07 -28.33
N GLY A 15 9.99 18.85 -27.79
CA GLY A 15 9.02 17.87 -28.27
C GLY A 15 8.79 16.81 -27.21
N SER A 16 7.52 16.62 -26.82
CA SER A 16 7.03 15.67 -25.82
C SER A 16 7.26 14.21 -26.25
N TYR A 17 8.51 13.80 -26.48
CA TYR A 17 8.89 12.48 -26.98
C TYR A 17 9.60 11.69 -25.90
N CYS A 18 8.97 10.61 -25.48
CA CYS A 18 9.57 9.63 -24.60
C CYS A 18 10.41 8.65 -25.45
N ARG A 19 11.72 8.58 -25.23
CA ARG A 19 12.58 7.61 -25.92
C ARG A 19 12.36 6.24 -25.30
N THR A 20 11.97 5.27 -26.13
CA THR A 20 11.60 3.93 -25.67
C THR A 20 12.49 2.87 -26.29
N SER A 21 13.09 2.04 -25.45
CA SER A 21 13.72 0.79 -25.86
C SER A 21 12.78 -0.33 -25.41
N ALA A 22 11.84 -0.71 -26.28
CA ALA A 22 10.91 -1.80 -26.02
C ALA A 22 11.43 -3.10 -26.65
N VAL A 23 11.24 -4.22 -25.94
CA VAL A 23 11.44 -5.57 -26.46
C VAL A 23 10.05 -6.20 -26.54
N GLU A 24 9.69 -6.82 -27.67
CA GLU A 24 8.47 -7.63 -27.75
C GLU A 24 8.59 -8.80 -26.77
N ALA A 25 7.98 -8.64 -25.59
CA ALA A 25 7.82 -9.73 -24.66
C ALA A 25 6.66 -10.60 -25.17
N GLY A 26 6.98 -11.77 -25.72
CA GLY A 26 5.98 -12.79 -26.09
C GLY A 26 5.35 -13.48 -24.88
N THR A 27 5.13 -12.75 -23.78
CA THR A 27 4.61 -13.27 -22.50
C THR A 27 3.44 -12.41 -22.02
N ASP A 28 2.46 -13.03 -21.37
CA ASP A 28 1.24 -12.35 -20.89
C ASP A 28 1.48 -11.44 -19.67
N SER A 29 2.67 -11.50 -19.08
CA SER A 29 3.08 -10.61 -17.99
C SER A 29 4.39 -9.91 -18.31
N GLY A 30 4.49 -8.63 -17.95
CA GLY A 30 5.69 -7.85 -18.14
C GLY A 30 5.75 -6.62 -17.25
N TYR A 31 6.88 -5.91 -17.29
CA TYR A 31 7.04 -4.64 -16.60
C TYR A 31 7.79 -3.61 -17.44
N HIS A 32 7.30 -2.37 -17.38
CA HIS A 32 7.84 -1.21 -18.08
C HIS A 32 8.35 -0.18 -17.10
N LEU A 33 9.50 0.42 -17.39
CA LEU A 33 10.07 1.49 -16.57
C LEU A 33 9.87 2.85 -17.24
N LEU A 34 9.34 3.83 -16.52
CA LEU A 34 9.31 5.23 -16.93
C LEU A 34 10.28 6.03 -16.06
N MET A 35 11.40 6.42 -16.66
CA MET A 35 12.41 7.28 -16.04
C MET A 35 12.07 8.74 -16.32
N VAL A 36 11.67 9.46 -15.28
CA VAL A 36 11.37 10.89 -15.36
C VAL A 36 12.64 11.65 -15.02
N ASN A 37 13.22 12.32 -16.02
CA ASN A 37 14.33 13.26 -15.80
C ASN A 37 13.83 14.70 -15.98
N GLY A 38 14.16 15.56 -15.02
CA GLY A 38 13.68 16.94 -15.02
C GLY A 38 12.27 17.06 -14.43
N TYR A 39 11.99 16.41 -13.30
CA TYR A 39 10.68 16.43 -12.63
C TYR A 39 10.14 17.85 -12.46
N SER A 40 10.97 18.79 -12.01
CA SER A 40 10.60 20.18 -11.80
C SER A 40 10.06 20.83 -13.08
N ARG A 41 10.72 20.60 -14.22
CA ARG A 41 10.27 21.03 -15.54
C ARG A 41 8.95 20.37 -15.95
N THR A 42 8.78 19.07 -15.70
CA THR A 42 7.51 18.39 -16.06
C THR A 42 6.31 19.04 -15.38
N LYS A 43 6.46 19.54 -14.15
CA LYS A 43 5.43 20.30 -13.45
C LYS A 43 5.16 21.67 -14.09
N GLU A 44 6.18 22.35 -14.57
CA GLU A 44 6.03 23.67 -15.20
C GLU A 44 5.35 23.56 -16.58
N GLU A 45 5.71 22.56 -17.37
CA GLU A 45 5.24 22.40 -18.74
C GLU A 45 3.83 21.79 -18.85
N LYS A 46 3.42 20.98 -17.87
CA LYS A 46 2.18 20.19 -17.94
C LYS A 46 1.21 20.64 -16.86
N PRO A 47 0.24 21.52 -17.14
CA PRO A 47 -0.77 21.89 -16.16
C PRO A 47 -1.63 20.68 -15.76
N THR A 48 -2.38 20.81 -14.66
CA THR A 48 -3.35 19.80 -14.21
C THR A 48 -4.23 19.31 -15.36
N GLY A 49 -4.36 17.99 -15.48
CA GLY A 49 -5.06 17.30 -16.55
C GLY A 49 -4.24 17.06 -17.82
N ARG A 50 -2.97 17.44 -17.87
CA ARG A 50 -2.05 17.10 -18.97
C ARG A 50 -1.05 16.02 -18.55
N SER A 51 -1.00 14.94 -19.33
CA SER A 51 -0.03 13.85 -19.14
C SER A 51 1.22 14.00 -20.02
N ILE A 52 2.24 13.23 -19.63
CA ILE A 52 3.35 12.77 -20.44
C ILE A 52 3.17 11.26 -20.57
N SER A 53 3.07 10.78 -21.80
CA SER A 53 2.94 9.34 -22.06
C SER A 53 4.32 8.72 -22.27
N SER A 54 4.49 7.47 -21.83
CA SER A 54 5.59 6.61 -22.25
C SER A 54 5.54 6.37 -23.76
N GLY A 55 6.58 5.75 -24.33
CA GLY A 55 6.37 5.09 -25.62
C GLY A 55 5.52 3.83 -25.43
N ALA A 56 4.92 3.37 -26.52
CA ALA A 56 4.14 2.15 -26.50
C ALA A 56 5.03 0.95 -26.17
N PHE A 57 4.55 0.05 -25.31
CA PHE A 57 5.19 -1.22 -24.99
C PHE A 57 4.17 -2.35 -25.13
N VAL A 58 4.64 -3.55 -25.46
CA VAL A 58 3.77 -4.69 -25.81
C VAL A 58 3.81 -5.73 -24.69
N VAL A 59 2.63 -6.13 -24.21
CA VAL A 59 2.42 -7.23 -23.26
C VAL A 59 1.15 -7.98 -23.67
N GLY A 60 1.21 -9.32 -23.67
CA GLY A 60 0.08 -10.17 -24.05
C GLY A 60 -0.45 -9.92 -25.47
N GLY A 61 0.40 -9.41 -26.39
CA GLY A 61 -0.02 -9.07 -27.76
C GLY A 61 -0.81 -7.76 -27.90
N TYR A 62 -0.95 -6.99 -26.83
CA TYR A 62 -1.56 -5.66 -26.82
C TYR A 62 -0.51 -4.59 -26.59
N ALA A 63 -0.69 -3.44 -27.23
CA ALA A 63 0.16 -2.27 -27.03
C ALA A 63 -0.42 -1.38 -25.93
N TRP A 64 0.43 -0.94 -25.03
CA TRP A 64 0.08 -0.20 -23.83
C TRP A 64 0.88 1.10 -23.72
N LEU A 65 0.31 2.11 -23.08
CA LEU A 65 0.95 3.38 -22.73
C LEU A 65 0.80 3.65 -21.24
N LEU A 66 1.88 4.08 -20.60
CA LEU A 66 1.85 4.62 -19.25
C LEU A 66 1.72 6.14 -19.34
N GLU A 67 0.68 6.70 -18.73
CA GLU A 67 0.41 8.12 -18.67
C GLU A 67 0.77 8.68 -17.30
N TYR A 68 1.73 9.58 -17.28
CA TYR A 68 2.21 10.27 -16.09
C TYR A 68 1.68 11.71 -16.07
N TYR A 69 0.87 12.04 -15.07
CA TYR A 69 0.36 13.39 -14.84
C TYR A 69 1.13 14.02 -13.68
N PRO A 70 2.10 14.92 -13.94
CA PRO A 70 2.91 15.53 -12.88
C PRO A 70 2.08 16.36 -11.91
N ASN A 71 0.94 16.91 -12.35
CA ASN A 71 0.09 17.84 -11.61
C ASN A 71 -1.37 17.37 -11.48
N GLY A 72 -1.59 16.06 -11.40
CA GLY A 72 -2.92 15.46 -11.28
C GLY A 72 -3.65 15.33 -12.62
N LYS A 73 -4.52 14.31 -12.73
CA LYS A 73 -5.39 14.11 -13.89
C LYS A 73 -6.54 15.13 -13.97
N ASN A 74 -6.94 15.70 -12.85
CA ASN A 74 -8.03 16.67 -12.77
C ASN A 74 -7.83 17.59 -11.55
N PRO A 75 -8.64 18.65 -11.39
CA PRO A 75 -8.47 19.60 -10.29
C PRO A 75 -8.56 19.00 -8.88
N SER A 76 -9.28 17.88 -8.67
CA SER A 76 -9.40 17.29 -7.32
C SER A 76 -8.12 16.59 -6.86
N CYS A 77 -7.31 16.08 -7.80
CA CYS A 77 -6.02 15.46 -7.52
C CYS A 77 -4.83 16.35 -7.91
N ALA A 78 -5.01 17.67 -7.98
CA ALA A 78 -4.01 18.60 -8.49
C ALA A 78 -2.70 18.60 -7.70
N ASP A 79 -2.70 18.17 -6.43
CA ASP A 79 -1.51 18.06 -5.58
C ASP A 79 -0.78 16.71 -5.65
N PHE A 80 -1.29 15.81 -6.48
CA PHE A 80 -0.78 14.46 -6.67
C PHE A 80 -0.16 14.29 -8.04
N ILE A 81 0.77 13.35 -8.13
CA ILE A 81 1.10 12.67 -9.37
C ILE A 81 -0.02 11.64 -9.60
N SER A 82 -0.57 11.61 -10.80
CA SER A 82 -1.49 10.54 -11.22
C SER A 82 -0.84 9.64 -12.25
N LEU A 83 -1.14 8.35 -12.20
CA LEU A 83 -0.63 7.34 -13.14
C LEU A 83 -1.77 6.54 -13.74
N PHE A 84 -1.77 6.39 -15.06
CA PHE A 84 -2.76 5.60 -15.77
C PHE A 84 -2.08 4.68 -16.78
N LEU A 85 -2.58 3.47 -16.90
CA LEU A 85 -2.26 2.55 -17.97
C LEU A 85 -3.36 2.69 -19.02
N SER A 86 -2.99 2.79 -20.28
CA SER A 86 -3.92 2.97 -21.39
C SER A 86 -3.65 1.95 -22.49
N LEU A 87 -4.72 1.34 -23.01
CA LEU A 87 -4.67 0.47 -24.17
C LEU A 87 -4.52 1.33 -25.43
N VAL A 88 -3.53 1.02 -26.26
CA VAL A 88 -3.33 1.71 -27.55
C VAL A 88 -4.36 1.19 -28.54
N HIS A 89 -5.12 2.11 -29.14
CA HIS A 89 -6.07 1.77 -30.19
C HIS A 89 -5.31 1.25 -31.43
N ASP A 90 -5.72 0.08 -31.91
CA ASP A 90 -5.26 -0.49 -33.18
C ASP A 90 -6.45 -0.43 -34.15
N ASP A 91 -6.39 0.48 -35.13
CA ASP A 91 -7.44 0.69 -36.14
C ASP A 91 -7.78 -0.60 -36.91
N SER A 92 -6.90 -1.61 -36.88
CA SER A 92 -7.12 -2.92 -37.50
C SER A 92 -7.93 -3.91 -36.65
N LYS A 93 -8.09 -3.64 -35.34
CA LYS A 93 -8.81 -4.49 -34.38
C LYS A 93 -10.07 -3.79 -33.87
N VAL A 94 -11.16 -3.93 -34.60
CA VAL A 94 -12.47 -3.37 -34.21
C VAL A 94 -12.98 -4.07 -32.94
N ASP A 95 -13.25 -3.28 -31.90
CA ASP A 95 -13.85 -3.71 -30.62
C ASP A 95 -13.00 -4.68 -29.80
N SER A 96 -11.67 -4.45 -29.76
CA SER A 96 -10.80 -5.19 -28.85
C SER A 96 -11.12 -4.87 -27.39
N LYS A 97 -11.40 -5.93 -26.64
CA LYS A 97 -11.53 -5.95 -25.18
C LYS A 97 -10.36 -6.75 -24.64
N VAL A 98 -9.82 -6.33 -23.51
CA VAL A 98 -8.74 -7.05 -22.84
C VAL A 98 -8.85 -6.82 -21.36
N ASP A 99 -8.88 -7.91 -20.60
CA ASP A 99 -8.81 -7.85 -19.15
C ASP A 99 -7.33 -7.85 -18.74
N ALA A 100 -6.93 -6.97 -17.84
CA ALA A 100 -5.56 -6.92 -17.33
C ALA A 100 -5.52 -6.48 -15.86
N THR A 101 -4.55 -7.01 -15.11
CA THR A 101 -4.17 -6.50 -13.79
C THR A 101 -2.87 -5.70 -13.91
N PHE A 102 -2.75 -4.61 -13.18
CA PHE A 102 -1.56 -3.77 -13.23
C PHE A 102 -1.25 -3.11 -11.89
N SER A 103 0.02 -2.77 -11.68
CA SER A 103 0.51 -2.08 -10.48
C SER A 103 1.55 -1.03 -10.82
N PHE A 104 1.58 0.05 -10.04
CA PHE A 104 2.60 1.09 -10.13
C PHE A 104 3.43 1.15 -8.85
N CYS A 105 4.73 1.33 -8.96
CA CYS A 105 5.60 1.62 -7.82
C CYS A 105 6.76 2.55 -8.20
N LEU A 106 7.31 3.23 -7.20
CA LEU A 106 8.60 3.92 -7.36
C LEU A 106 9.74 2.94 -7.16
N VAL A 107 10.74 2.99 -8.03
CA VAL A 107 11.93 2.15 -7.92
C VAL A 107 13.13 3.00 -7.52
N ASP A 108 13.89 2.56 -6.50
CA ASP A 108 15.21 3.13 -6.25
C ASP A 108 16.22 2.59 -7.29
N GLN A 109 17.12 3.44 -7.80
CA GLN A 109 18.21 3.06 -8.70
C GLN A 109 19.10 1.92 -8.16
N VAL A 110 19.07 1.66 -6.84
CA VAL A 110 19.85 0.60 -6.17
C VAL A 110 19.17 -0.77 -6.22
N GLU A 111 17.84 -0.84 -6.37
CA GLU A 111 17.07 -2.10 -6.36
C GLU A 111 16.71 -2.57 -7.77
N LYS A 112 17.71 -2.64 -8.66
CA LYS A 112 17.54 -3.19 -10.02
C LYS A 112 17.20 -4.69 -10.07
N GLN A 113 17.00 -5.38 -8.95
CA GLN A 113 16.63 -6.79 -8.92
C GLN A 113 15.81 -7.14 -7.67
N MET A 114 14.49 -7.05 -7.75
CA MET A 114 13.59 -8.04 -7.15
C MET A 114 12.25 -7.99 -7.90
N PRO A 115 11.70 -9.13 -8.37
CA PRO A 115 10.34 -9.19 -8.86
C PRO A 115 9.41 -9.14 -7.65
N MET A 116 8.85 -7.97 -7.33
CA MET A 116 7.65 -7.93 -6.50
C MET A 116 6.51 -8.48 -7.35
N TYR A 117 5.93 -9.58 -6.87
CA TYR A 117 4.69 -10.13 -7.41
C TYR A 117 3.66 -9.00 -7.48
N ILE A 118 3.01 -8.87 -8.63
CA ILE A 118 1.98 -7.86 -8.88
C ILE A 118 0.86 -8.10 -7.86
N HIS A 119 0.81 -7.27 -6.83
CA HIS A 119 -0.33 -7.21 -5.91
C HIS A 119 -0.89 -5.78 -5.97
N ALA A 120 -1.36 -5.38 -7.16
CA ALA A 120 -2.25 -4.23 -7.27
C ALA A 120 -3.39 -4.53 -8.25
N THR A 121 -4.56 -4.05 -7.83
CA THR A 121 -5.91 -4.41 -8.31
C THR A 121 -6.20 -5.91 -8.18
N ASN A 122 -6.72 -6.33 -7.02
CA ASN A 122 -7.26 -7.69 -6.78
C ASN A 122 -8.38 -8.10 -7.79
N LYS A 123 -8.72 -7.25 -8.76
CA LYS A 123 -9.72 -7.48 -9.78
C LYS A 123 -9.15 -7.10 -11.14
N ALA A 124 -9.19 -8.05 -12.08
CA ALA A 124 -8.88 -7.78 -13.48
C ALA A 124 -9.74 -6.61 -13.98
N THR A 125 -9.08 -5.65 -14.61
CA THR A 125 -9.72 -4.44 -15.11
C THR A 125 -9.90 -4.59 -16.61
N ARG A 126 -11.11 -4.29 -17.10
CA ARG A 126 -11.44 -4.40 -18.52
C ARG A 126 -11.06 -3.13 -19.27
N PHE A 127 -10.19 -3.25 -20.25
CA PHE A 127 -9.83 -2.18 -21.17
C PHE A 127 -10.59 -2.38 -22.47
N GLU A 128 -11.24 -1.31 -22.94
CA GLU A 128 -12.01 -1.33 -24.19
C GLU A 128 -11.53 -0.26 -25.15
N SER A 129 -11.17 -0.68 -26.36
CA SER A 129 -10.67 0.21 -27.43
C SER A 129 -11.65 1.32 -27.85
N ALA A 130 -12.96 1.13 -27.63
CA ALA A 130 -14.03 2.07 -27.95
C ALA A 130 -14.76 2.64 -26.71
N GLY A 131 -14.18 2.47 -25.50
CA GLY A 131 -14.80 2.82 -24.22
C GLY A 131 -13.76 3.19 -23.16
N ASP A 132 -13.79 2.49 -22.02
CA ASP A 132 -12.83 2.69 -20.93
C ASP A 132 -11.46 2.09 -21.26
N TYR A 133 -10.70 2.78 -22.11
CA TYR A 133 -9.36 2.35 -22.56
C TYR A 133 -8.25 2.69 -21.56
N SER A 134 -8.54 3.37 -20.44
CA SER A 134 -7.54 3.93 -19.53
C SER A 134 -7.95 3.76 -18.06
N TRP A 135 -7.09 3.12 -17.28
CA TRP A 135 -7.31 2.82 -15.86
C TRP A 135 -6.07 3.15 -15.03
N GLY A 136 -6.26 3.60 -13.79
CA GLY A 136 -5.13 4.12 -13.02
C GLY A 136 -5.49 4.67 -11.65
N ILE A 137 -4.51 5.31 -11.03
CA ILE A 137 -4.58 5.87 -9.68
C ILE A 137 -4.45 7.40 -9.79
N SER A 138 -5.56 8.10 -9.53
CA SER A 138 -5.62 9.57 -9.56
C SER A 138 -4.73 10.22 -8.49
N GLU A 139 -4.63 9.59 -7.32
CA GLU A 139 -3.90 10.11 -6.16
C GLU A 139 -2.70 9.20 -5.82
N PHE A 140 -1.91 8.84 -6.84
CA PHE A 140 -0.83 7.85 -6.69
C PHE A 140 0.25 8.29 -5.69
N LEU A 141 0.72 9.54 -5.80
CA LEU A 141 1.75 10.06 -4.90
C LEU A 141 1.64 11.57 -4.78
N ARG A 142 1.51 12.09 -3.56
CA ARG A 142 1.56 13.55 -3.35
C ARG A 142 2.91 14.11 -3.82
N ARG A 143 2.87 15.22 -4.57
CA ARG A 143 4.08 15.86 -5.10
C ARG A 143 5.07 16.22 -4.00
N ASP A 144 4.56 16.79 -2.91
CA ASP A 144 5.39 17.22 -1.79
C ASP A 144 6.00 16.04 -1.01
N ALA A 145 5.37 14.86 -1.07
CA ALA A 145 5.95 13.62 -0.54
C ALA A 145 7.12 13.14 -1.42
N LEU A 146 6.98 13.15 -2.76
CA LEU A 146 8.07 12.82 -3.68
C LEU A 146 9.26 13.77 -3.51
N GLU A 147 9.01 15.08 -3.45
CA GLU A 147 10.04 16.12 -3.33
C GLU A 147 10.89 16.01 -2.05
N ARG A 148 10.33 15.42 -0.99
CA ARG A 148 11.03 15.17 0.28
C ARG A 148 11.63 13.76 0.36
N SER A 149 11.27 12.86 -0.54
CA SER A 149 11.70 11.48 -0.52
C SER A 149 13.14 11.32 -1.03
N ALA A 150 13.80 10.25 -0.60
CA ALA A 150 15.08 9.83 -1.18
C ALA A 150 14.94 9.30 -2.62
N ASN A 151 13.71 9.08 -3.11
CA ASN A 151 13.43 8.56 -4.45
C ASN A 151 13.62 9.62 -5.54
N LEU A 152 13.52 10.91 -5.21
CA LEU A 152 13.83 12.01 -6.12
C LEU A 152 15.32 12.36 -6.04
N LYS A 153 16.12 11.79 -6.94
CA LYS A 153 17.58 11.97 -6.96
C LYS A 153 17.96 12.85 -8.15
N GLY A 154 18.48 14.04 -7.88
CA GLY A 154 18.94 14.95 -8.92
C GLY A 154 17.84 15.38 -9.91
N ASP A 155 16.63 15.68 -9.39
CA ASP A 155 15.43 15.99 -10.18
C ASP A 155 14.93 14.83 -11.06
N SER A 156 15.30 13.60 -10.71
CA SER A 156 14.91 12.39 -11.42
C SER A 156 14.34 11.31 -10.50
N PHE A 157 13.39 10.54 -11.01
CA PHE A 157 12.86 9.33 -10.36
C PHE A 157 12.41 8.32 -11.41
N THR A 158 12.15 7.08 -10.99
CA THR A 158 11.70 6.01 -11.90
C THR A 158 10.41 5.38 -11.39
N ILE A 159 9.42 5.31 -12.26
CA ILE A 159 8.17 4.59 -12.06
C ILE A 159 8.31 3.23 -12.73
N ARG A 160 7.91 2.17 -12.04
CA ARG A 160 7.71 0.84 -12.62
C ARG A 160 6.23 0.56 -12.73
N CYS A 161 5.81 0.13 -13.91
CA CYS A 161 4.50 -0.40 -14.19
C CYS A 161 4.65 -1.89 -14.44
N ASP A 162 4.08 -2.72 -13.57
CA ASP A 162 3.92 -4.15 -13.85
C ASP A 162 2.52 -4.40 -14.37
N ILE A 163 2.40 -5.25 -15.40
CA ILE A 163 1.15 -5.56 -16.08
C ILE A 163 1.07 -7.06 -16.36
N MET A 164 -0.13 -7.61 -16.23
CA MET A 164 -0.48 -8.95 -16.68
C MET A 164 -1.79 -8.90 -17.43
N VAL A 165 -1.76 -9.35 -18.68
CA VAL A 165 -2.93 -9.53 -19.54
C VAL A 165 -3.60 -10.85 -19.17
N CYS A 166 -4.90 -10.81 -18.94
CA CYS A 166 -5.76 -11.96 -18.68
C CYS A 166 -6.39 -12.40 -20.02
N GLU A 167 -6.31 -13.69 -20.35
CA GLU A 167 -6.94 -14.21 -21.57
C GLU A 167 -8.48 -14.11 -21.51
N ASP A 168 -9.09 -13.68 -22.62
CA ASP A 168 -10.55 -13.68 -22.81
C ASP A 168 -11.08 -15.12 -22.85
N SER A 169 -11.94 -15.49 -21.89
CA SER A 169 -12.56 -16.82 -21.82
C SER A 169 -13.64 -17.11 -22.89
N ASN A 170 -13.65 -16.40 -24.03
CA ASN A 170 -14.72 -16.42 -25.02
C ASN A 170 -14.28 -16.87 -26.43
N THR A 171 -13.39 -17.85 -26.52
CA THR A 171 -13.26 -18.63 -27.75
C THR A 171 -13.51 -20.11 -27.45
N GLU A 172 -14.69 -20.58 -27.85
CA GLU A 172 -14.97 -22.01 -27.99
C GLU A 172 -14.08 -22.55 -29.12
N ASP A 173 -12.86 -22.97 -28.80
CA ASP A 173 -12.05 -23.80 -29.70
C ASP A 173 -12.34 -25.29 -29.41
N PRO A 174 -12.91 -26.07 -30.36
CA PRO A 174 -13.23 -27.47 -30.14
C PRO A 174 -12.02 -28.41 -30.11
N GLY A 175 -10.78 -27.91 -30.15
CA GLY A 175 -9.61 -28.79 -30.14
C GLY A 175 -8.27 -28.07 -30.04
N GLY A 176 -7.92 -27.60 -28.85
CA GLY A 176 -6.58 -27.08 -28.54
C GLY A 176 -6.32 -27.22 -27.05
N HIS A 177 -5.15 -27.74 -26.67
CA HIS A 177 -4.81 -27.97 -25.27
C HIS A 177 -4.76 -26.65 -24.48
N ASP A 178 -5.82 -26.45 -23.70
CA ASP A 178 -6.02 -25.41 -22.67
C ASP A 178 -4.79 -25.32 -21.78
N THR A 179 -4.04 -24.23 -21.92
CA THR A 179 -3.01 -23.87 -20.94
C THR A 179 -3.28 -22.46 -20.45
N LYS A 180 -4.49 -22.23 -19.91
CA LYS A 180 -4.77 -21.11 -19.01
C LYS A 180 -3.58 -20.91 -18.07
N VAL A 181 -2.89 -19.79 -18.19
CA VAL A 181 -1.93 -19.38 -17.16
C VAL A 181 -2.75 -18.96 -15.94
N LEU A 182 -2.93 -19.92 -15.03
CA LEU A 182 -3.63 -19.73 -13.76
C LEU A 182 -2.92 -18.62 -12.98
N VAL A 183 -3.67 -17.57 -12.61
CA VAL A 183 -3.23 -16.60 -11.61
C VAL A 183 -2.83 -17.36 -10.36
N SER A 184 -1.73 -16.96 -9.73
CA SER A 184 -1.27 -17.58 -8.49
C SER A 184 -2.34 -17.42 -7.42
N ASP A 185 -2.99 -18.53 -7.08
CA ASP A 185 -3.94 -18.70 -5.98
C ASP A 185 -3.24 -19.07 -4.66
N LEU A 186 -1.93 -18.82 -4.58
CA LEU A 186 -1.09 -19.15 -3.43
C LEU A 186 -1.60 -18.46 -2.16
N ASP A 187 -2.07 -17.21 -2.26
CA ASP A 187 -2.70 -16.47 -1.17
C ASP A 187 -3.97 -17.18 -0.67
N GLN A 188 -4.81 -17.67 -1.59
CA GLN A 188 -6.01 -18.44 -1.25
C GLN A 188 -5.65 -19.79 -0.63
N HIS A 189 -4.67 -20.49 -1.19
CA HIS A 189 -4.17 -21.76 -0.65
C HIS A 189 -3.61 -21.62 0.77
N PHE A 190 -2.81 -20.59 1.04
CA PHE A 190 -2.33 -20.33 2.39
C PHE A 190 -3.45 -19.84 3.32
N ASN A 191 -4.40 -19.04 2.85
CA ASN A 191 -5.56 -18.67 3.64
C ASN A 191 -6.41 -19.89 4.03
N ILE A 192 -6.60 -20.85 3.11
CA ILE A 192 -7.27 -22.13 3.39
C ILE A 192 -6.51 -22.91 4.47
N LEU A 193 -5.17 -22.95 4.43
CA LEU A 193 -4.37 -23.57 5.50
C LEU A 193 -4.62 -22.87 6.86
N LEU A 194 -4.65 -21.54 6.89
CA LEU A 194 -4.93 -20.79 8.11
C LEU A 194 -6.34 -21.08 8.67
N GLN A 195 -7.36 -21.17 7.79
CA GLN A 195 -8.75 -21.42 8.18
C GLN A 195 -8.99 -22.88 8.61
N THR A 196 -8.49 -23.84 7.84
CA THR A 196 -8.69 -25.28 8.08
C THR A 196 -7.80 -25.83 9.19
N LYS A 197 -6.71 -25.12 9.52
CA LYS A 197 -5.73 -25.48 10.56
C LYS A 197 -5.00 -26.81 10.28
N VAL A 198 -5.07 -27.31 9.05
CA VAL A 198 -4.45 -28.58 8.65
C VAL A 198 -2.93 -28.44 8.69
N GLY A 199 -2.28 -29.22 9.54
CA GLY A 199 -0.82 -29.19 9.69
C GLY A 199 -0.29 -28.09 10.60
N ALA A 200 -1.18 -27.38 11.31
CA ALA A 200 -0.77 -26.39 12.31
C ALA A 200 0.07 -27.05 13.40
N ASP A 201 1.23 -26.46 13.68
CA ASP A 201 2.27 -26.98 14.57
C ASP A 201 2.69 -25.97 15.66
N VAL A 202 1.97 -24.85 15.75
CA VAL A 202 2.11 -23.86 16.83
C VAL A 202 0.74 -23.30 17.22
N THR A 203 0.59 -22.98 18.51
CA THR A 203 -0.60 -22.36 19.07
C THR A 203 -0.21 -21.11 19.85
N PHE A 204 -0.91 -20.01 19.61
CA PHE A 204 -0.79 -18.76 20.33
C PHE A 204 -2.03 -18.51 21.18
N GLU A 205 -1.85 -17.95 22.37
CA GLU A 205 -2.93 -17.38 23.18
C GLU A 205 -2.77 -15.86 23.21
N VAL A 206 -3.79 -15.14 22.75
CA VAL A 206 -3.79 -13.68 22.59
C VAL A 206 -5.11 -13.14 23.11
N SER A 207 -5.09 -12.32 24.16
CA SER A 207 -6.29 -11.77 24.81
C SER A 207 -7.37 -12.81 25.15
N GLY A 208 -6.96 -14.03 25.54
CA GLY A 208 -7.88 -15.14 25.86
C GLY A 208 -8.38 -15.95 24.65
N GLU A 209 -8.09 -15.51 23.42
CA GLU A 209 -8.36 -16.26 22.20
C GLU A 209 -7.17 -17.14 21.80
N THR A 210 -7.48 -18.30 21.24
CA THR A 210 -6.47 -19.28 20.80
C THR A 210 -6.33 -19.29 19.27
N PHE A 211 -5.11 -19.10 18.78
CA PHE A 211 -4.78 -19.07 17.35
C PHE A 211 -3.79 -20.19 17.01
N THR A 212 -4.20 -21.11 16.15
CA THR A 212 -3.33 -22.15 15.60
C THR A 212 -2.71 -21.69 14.28
N ALA A 213 -1.42 -21.95 14.07
CA ALA A 213 -0.70 -21.53 12.86
C ALA A 213 0.43 -22.51 12.49
N HIS A 214 1.19 -22.16 11.44
CA HIS A 214 2.27 -22.96 10.87
C HIS A 214 3.60 -22.25 11.06
N ARG A 215 4.51 -22.85 11.83
CA ARG A 215 5.82 -22.26 12.18
C ARG A 215 6.61 -21.87 10.95
N CYS A 216 6.63 -22.73 9.92
CA CYS A 216 7.38 -22.50 8.68
C CYS A 216 6.85 -21.28 7.91
N VAL A 217 5.53 -21.07 7.85
CA VAL A 217 4.92 -19.91 7.16
C VAL A 217 5.24 -18.63 7.91
N LEU A 218 5.06 -18.62 9.24
CA LEU A 218 5.37 -17.46 10.09
C LEU A 218 6.85 -17.08 9.99
N ALA A 219 7.74 -18.06 10.09
CA ALA A 219 9.18 -17.87 10.06
C ALA A 219 9.69 -17.41 8.69
N ALA A 220 9.09 -17.88 7.59
CA ALA A 220 9.44 -17.42 6.25
C ALA A 220 9.10 -15.93 6.02
N ARG A 221 8.10 -15.41 6.73
CA ARG A 221 7.52 -14.08 6.50
C ARG A 221 7.93 -13.05 7.55
N SER A 222 8.45 -13.48 8.70
CA SER A 222 8.91 -12.62 9.78
C SER A 222 10.21 -13.16 10.39
N LYS A 223 11.26 -12.33 10.38
CA LYS A 223 12.53 -12.67 11.03
C LYS A 223 12.38 -12.83 12.54
N VAL A 224 11.45 -12.11 13.14
CA VAL A 224 11.13 -12.20 14.57
C VAL A 224 10.53 -13.56 14.87
N PHE A 225 9.52 -14.00 14.10
CA PHE A 225 8.99 -15.36 14.25
C PHE A 225 10.03 -16.43 13.92
N MET A 226 10.90 -16.24 12.92
CA MET A 226 12.01 -17.15 12.65
C MET A 226 12.90 -17.33 13.89
N ALA A 227 13.34 -16.23 14.51
CA ALA A 227 14.17 -16.27 15.70
C ALA A 227 13.43 -16.85 16.92
N GLN A 228 12.15 -16.50 17.10
CA GLN A 228 11.33 -16.96 18.22
C GLN A 228 11.03 -18.47 18.13
N LEU A 229 10.68 -18.95 16.94
CA LEU A 229 10.22 -20.32 16.72
C LEU A 229 11.35 -21.28 16.38
N PHE A 230 12.43 -20.85 15.73
CA PHE A 230 13.54 -21.73 15.32
C PHE A 230 14.90 -21.34 15.92
N GLY A 231 14.96 -20.22 16.64
CA GLY A 231 16.17 -19.83 17.36
C GLY A 231 16.37 -20.64 18.66
N PRO A 232 17.53 -20.44 19.33
CA PRO A 232 17.92 -21.20 20.51
C PRO A 232 17.10 -20.87 21.79
N MET A 233 16.07 -20.02 21.70
CA MET A 233 15.23 -19.62 22.84
C MET A 233 14.21 -20.71 23.22
N LYS A 234 13.71 -20.68 24.47
CA LYS A 234 12.86 -21.73 25.10
C LYS A 234 11.63 -22.17 24.29
N GLU A 235 11.11 -21.29 23.45
CA GLU A 235 9.92 -21.55 22.62
C GLU A 235 10.26 -22.44 21.42
N GLY A 236 11.47 -22.32 20.84
CA GLY A 236 11.90 -23.15 19.71
C GLY A 236 12.16 -24.62 20.07
N THR A 237 12.42 -24.90 21.36
CA THR A 237 12.69 -26.26 21.88
C THR A 237 11.44 -26.97 22.42
N SER A 238 10.33 -26.25 22.61
CA SER A 238 9.11 -26.79 23.21
C SER A 238 8.06 -27.04 22.12
N THR A 239 8.05 -28.25 21.55
CA THR A 239 7.11 -28.67 20.49
C THR A 239 5.64 -28.77 20.93
N SER A 240 5.29 -28.36 22.14
CA SER A 240 3.96 -28.57 22.74
C SER A 240 3.46 -27.41 23.62
N GLY A 241 4.16 -26.27 23.64
CA GLY A 241 3.78 -25.11 24.47
C GLY A 241 2.92 -24.10 23.71
N VAL A 242 1.89 -23.57 24.37
CA VAL A 242 1.14 -22.40 23.89
C VAL A 242 1.98 -21.14 24.07
N ILE A 243 2.17 -20.35 23.01
CA ILE A 243 2.91 -19.09 23.03
C ILE A 243 1.95 -17.97 23.43
N HIS A 244 2.22 -17.28 24.54
CA HIS A 244 1.31 -16.27 25.06
C HIS A 244 1.75 -14.87 24.60
N ILE A 245 0.87 -14.13 23.94
CA ILE A 245 1.09 -12.74 23.54
C ILE A 245 0.19 -11.85 24.41
N LYS A 246 0.82 -11.10 25.31
CA LYS A 246 0.11 -10.29 26.33
C LYS A 246 -0.19 -8.86 25.88
N ASP A 247 0.62 -8.32 24.97
CA ASP A 247 0.59 -6.89 24.60
C ASP A 247 0.04 -6.70 23.17
N MET A 248 -1.04 -7.42 22.83
CA MET A 248 -1.70 -7.32 21.53
C MET A 248 -3.14 -7.79 21.63
N GLY A 249 -4.06 -7.06 20.99
CA GLY A 249 -5.45 -7.50 20.83
C GLY A 249 -5.57 -8.70 19.89
N ALA A 250 -6.55 -9.58 20.14
CA ALA A 250 -6.80 -10.75 19.30
C ALA A 250 -7.18 -10.39 17.85
N ASN A 251 -7.95 -9.32 17.66
CA ASN A 251 -8.28 -8.75 16.35
C ASN A 251 -7.04 -8.28 15.57
N VAL A 252 -6.10 -7.61 16.24
CA VAL A 252 -4.83 -7.15 15.65
C VAL A 252 -3.96 -8.34 15.27
N PHE A 253 -3.87 -9.35 16.14
CA PHE A 253 -3.12 -10.57 15.85
C PHE A 253 -3.74 -11.37 14.68
N ARG A 254 -5.07 -11.40 14.59
CA ARG A 254 -5.79 -12.00 13.46
C ARG A 254 -5.47 -11.29 12.14
N ALA A 255 -5.46 -9.97 12.14
CA ALA A 255 -5.07 -9.17 10.97
C ALA A 255 -3.61 -9.42 10.58
N LEU A 256 -2.71 -9.49 11.56
CA LEU A 256 -1.30 -9.85 11.38
C LEU A 256 -1.15 -11.24 10.73
N LEU A 257 -1.86 -12.25 11.23
CA LEU A 257 -1.84 -13.61 10.67
C LEU A 257 -2.39 -13.62 9.24
N ARG A 258 -3.53 -12.97 8.97
CA ARG A 258 -4.06 -12.88 7.61
C ARG A 258 -3.01 -12.30 6.65
N PHE A 259 -2.39 -11.18 7.01
CA PHE A 259 -1.33 -10.57 6.19
C PHE A 259 -0.14 -11.50 5.96
N ILE A 260 0.30 -12.25 6.98
CA ILE A 260 1.42 -13.18 6.85
C ILE A 260 1.13 -14.28 5.81
N TYR A 261 -0.10 -14.80 5.79
CA TYR A 261 -0.50 -15.90 4.90
C TYR A 261 -0.87 -15.43 3.50
N THR A 262 -1.42 -14.23 3.34
CA THR A 262 -1.99 -13.78 2.05
C THR A 262 -1.27 -12.61 1.41
N ASP A 263 -0.38 -11.92 2.15
CA ASP A 263 0.21 -10.64 1.76
C ASP A 263 -0.81 -9.56 1.33
N SER A 264 -2.09 -9.77 1.66
CA SER A 264 -3.15 -8.79 1.43
C SER A 264 -3.28 -7.90 2.64
N CYS A 265 -3.42 -6.59 2.41
CA CYS A 265 -3.74 -5.66 3.49
C CYS A 265 -5.01 -6.18 4.16
N PRO A 266 -5.01 -6.38 5.49
CA PRO A 266 -6.24 -6.68 6.18
C PRO A 266 -7.18 -5.50 5.93
N GLU A 267 -8.34 -5.78 5.36
CA GLU A 267 -9.49 -4.88 5.43
C GLU A 267 -9.73 -4.62 6.92
N ILE A 268 -9.24 -3.49 7.41
CA ILE A 268 -9.67 -2.93 8.69
C ILE A 268 -11.04 -2.34 8.40
N ASP A 269 -11.99 -3.18 8.00
CA ASP A 269 -13.32 -2.72 7.67
C ASP A 269 -14.05 -2.28 8.95
N ASN A 270 -14.82 -1.22 8.80
CA ASN A 270 -15.79 -0.73 9.78
C ASN A 270 -17.00 -1.68 9.98
N ASP A 271 -17.00 -2.86 9.36
CA ASP A 271 -18.17 -3.75 9.22
C ASP A 271 -18.16 -5.01 10.11
N TYR A 272 -17.47 -4.99 11.25
CA TYR A 272 -17.64 -6.08 12.23
C TYR A 272 -18.85 -5.85 13.14
N MET A 273 -20.04 -6.18 12.64
CA MET A 273 -21.19 -6.61 13.44
C MET A 273 -22.01 -7.65 12.67
N GLU A 274 -21.48 -8.86 12.41
CA GLU A 274 -22.36 -10.00 12.05
C GLU A 274 -22.05 -11.34 12.76
N GLU A 275 -20.89 -11.55 13.40
CA GLU A 275 -20.58 -12.90 13.94
C GLU A 275 -20.74 -13.10 15.47
N GLU A 276 -21.17 -12.10 16.25
CA GLU A 276 -21.40 -12.29 17.71
C GLU A 276 -22.83 -11.97 18.21
N GLN A 277 -23.85 -11.90 17.33
CA GLN A 277 -25.25 -11.66 17.76
C GLN A 277 -26.16 -12.89 17.81
N GLU A 278 -25.67 -14.11 17.64
CA GLU A 278 -26.45 -15.30 17.99
C GLU A 278 -26.11 -15.75 19.42
N MET A 279 -26.55 -15.01 20.46
CA MET A 279 -26.88 -15.58 21.80
C MET A 279 -27.33 -14.58 22.88
N SER A 280 -27.58 -13.31 22.59
CA SER A 280 -28.23 -12.40 23.55
C SER A 280 -29.41 -11.67 22.91
N GLN A 281 -30.58 -12.30 23.00
CA GLN A 281 -31.86 -11.64 22.79
C GLN A 281 -32.04 -10.53 23.83
N GLY A 282 -32.28 -9.31 23.33
CA GLY A 282 -32.94 -8.23 24.06
C GLY A 282 -32.02 -7.15 24.61
N LEU A 283 -31.97 -6.00 23.91
CA LEU A 283 -32.41 -4.67 24.36
C LEU A 283 -31.72 -3.57 23.54
N GLU A 284 -32.55 -2.68 23.00
CA GLU A 284 -32.26 -1.33 22.47
C GLU A 284 -31.26 -1.22 21.30
N GLU A 285 -31.81 -1.03 20.09
CA GLU A 285 -31.11 -0.43 18.94
C GLU A 285 -30.71 1.02 19.31
N GLY A 286 -29.58 1.15 19.99
CA GLY A 286 -28.87 2.41 20.14
C GLY A 286 -28.20 2.75 18.82
N GLN A 287 -28.50 3.93 18.28
CA GLN A 287 -27.78 4.52 17.16
C GLN A 287 -26.34 4.78 17.62
N GLU A 288 -25.43 3.83 17.38
CA GLU A 288 -24.01 3.98 17.70
C GLU A 288 -23.46 5.19 16.93
N ASP A 289 -22.98 6.19 17.67
CA ASP A 289 -22.43 7.44 17.17
C ASP A 289 -21.28 7.16 16.18
N GLU A 290 -21.36 7.70 14.96
CA GLU A 290 -20.36 7.52 13.88
C GLU A 290 -18.94 7.86 14.36
N THR A 291 -18.81 8.79 15.30
CA THR A 291 -17.52 9.19 15.89
C THR A 291 -16.83 8.07 16.69
N ILE A 292 -17.60 7.18 17.33
CA ILE A 292 -17.06 6.05 18.12
C ILE A 292 -16.43 5.01 17.20
N LYS A 293 -17.00 4.81 16.00
CA LYS A 293 -16.50 3.83 15.02
C LYS A 293 -15.15 4.27 14.44
N ASP A 294 -15.02 5.54 14.10
CA ASP A 294 -13.77 6.11 13.58
C ASP A 294 -12.62 6.04 14.61
N ASP A 295 -12.89 6.34 15.88
CA ASP A 295 -11.90 6.24 16.96
C ASP A 295 -11.46 4.78 17.19
N MET A 296 -12.39 3.82 17.15
CA MET A 296 -12.06 2.39 17.25
C MET A 296 -11.24 1.88 16.07
N TRP A 297 -11.55 2.33 14.86
CA TRP A 297 -10.79 2.00 13.66
C TRP A 297 -9.36 2.53 13.74
N LEU A 298 -9.20 3.81 14.10
CA LEU A 298 -7.88 4.44 14.27
C LEU A 298 -7.03 3.72 15.31
N GLN A 299 -7.62 3.36 16.45
CA GLN A 299 -6.90 2.61 17.49
C GLN A 299 -6.42 1.25 16.98
N ARG A 300 -7.29 0.50 16.27
CA ARG A 300 -6.90 -0.80 15.68
C ARG A 300 -5.78 -0.67 14.67
N LEU A 301 -5.81 0.38 13.84
CA LEU A 301 -4.77 0.66 12.85
C LEU A 301 -3.43 1.01 13.53
N GLN A 302 -3.46 1.80 14.59
CA GLN A 302 -2.28 2.12 15.40
C GLN A 302 -1.69 0.85 16.05
N ASP A 303 -2.53 -0.01 16.62
CA ASP A 303 -2.07 -1.28 17.21
C ASP A 303 -1.49 -2.22 16.15
N LEU A 304 -2.07 -2.25 14.94
CA LEU A 304 -1.56 -3.03 13.82
C LEU A 304 -0.22 -2.48 13.31
N PHE A 305 -0.04 -1.17 13.27
CA PHE A 305 1.24 -0.53 12.98
C PHE A 305 2.32 -0.98 13.98
N VAL A 306 2.01 -0.94 15.29
CA VAL A 306 2.93 -1.42 16.35
C VAL A 306 3.23 -2.91 16.18
N ALA A 307 2.22 -3.72 15.88
CA ALA A 307 2.38 -5.15 15.63
C ALA A 307 3.27 -5.44 14.42
N ALA A 308 3.07 -4.71 13.32
CA ALA A 308 3.83 -4.85 12.09
C ALA A 308 5.32 -4.56 12.32
N ASP A 309 5.63 -3.50 13.06
CA ASP A 309 7.01 -3.18 13.45
C ASP A 309 7.61 -4.24 14.38
N ARG A 310 6.85 -4.64 15.42
CA ARG A 310 7.26 -5.67 16.40
C ARG A 310 7.66 -6.99 15.73
N TYR A 311 6.99 -7.37 14.64
CA TYR A 311 7.23 -8.61 13.92
C TYR A 311 8.03 -8.45 12.61
N ASP A 312 8.68 -7.29 12.39
CA ASP A 312 9.49 -6.99 11.18
C ASP A 312 8.72 -7.19 9.85
N LEU A 313 7.44 -6.81 9.82
CA LEU A 313 6.60 -6.85 8.62
C LEU A 313 6.59 -5.49 7.92
N GLN A 314 7.70 -5.15 7.26
CA GLN A 314 7.94 -3.81 6.70
C GLN A 314 6.86 -3.32 5.72
N ARG A 315 6.34 -4.20 4.86
CA ARG A 315 5.26 -3.84 3.92
C ARG A 315 3.96 -3.51 4.64
N LEU A 316 3.58 -4.28 5.65
CA LEU A 316 2.40 -3.98 6.47
C LEU A 316 2.59 -2.68 7.25
N LYS A 317 3.78 -2.48 7.84
CA LYS A 317 4.13 -1.24 8.54
C LYS A 317 3.95 -0.02 7.62
N CYS A 318 4.48 -0.08 6.40
CA CYS A 318 4.35 0.98 5.40
C CYS A 318 2.88 1.26 5.02
N ILE A 319 2.06 0.22 4.85
CA ILE A 319 0.62 0.38 4.59
C ILE A 319 -0.06 1.11 5.76
N CYS A 320 0.22 0.70 7.00
CA CYS A 320 -0.35 1.36 8.16
C CYS A 320 0.12 2.81 8.30
N GLU A 321 1.39 3.11 7.99
CA GLU A 321 1.90 4.49 7.98
C GLU A 321 1.18 5.39 6.99
N MET A 322 0.89 4.89 5.78
CA MET A 322 0.11 5.62 4.78
C MET A 322 -1.30 5.91 5.31
N GLN A 323 -2.01 4.89 5.78
CA GLN A 323 -3.37 5.04 6.29
C GLN A 323 -3.44 5.97 7.52
N LEU A 324 -2.47 5.89 8.44
CA LEU A 324 -2.38 6.79 9.60
C LEU A 324 -2.09 8.23 9.18
N SER A 325 -1.28 8.43 8.14
CA SER A 325 -0.95 9.76 7.62
C SER A 325 -2.16 10.43 6.96
N ASP A 326 -3.02 9.65 6.31
CA ASP A 326 -4.22 10.14 5.64
C ASP A 326 -5.35 10.49 6.62
N ASN A 327 -5.35 9.89 7.82
CA ASN A 327 -6.41 10.02 8.83
C ASN A 327 -5.96 10.75 10.12
N ILE A 328 -5.02 11.70 10.01
CA ILE A 328 -4.58 12.51 11.16
C ILE A 328 -5.70 13.49 11.57
N GLY A 329 -6.21 13.33 12.79
CA GLY A 329 -7.23 14.19 13.40
C GLY A 329 -6.72 14.96 14.60
N ALA A 330 -7.50 15.94 15.08
CA ALA A 330 -7.15 16.75 16.26
C ALA A 330 -7.05 15.91 17.54
N SER A 331 -7.88 14.88 17.69
CA SER A 331 -7.87 13.94 18.81
C SER A 331 -6.72 12.92 18.69
N SER A 332 -6.38 12.48 17.48
CA SER A 332 -5.45 11.38 17.25
C SER A 332 -4.00 11.82 17.01
N VAL A 333 -3.74 13.06 16.57
CA VAL A 333 -2.41 13.50 16.11
C VAL A 333 -1.29 13.29 17.13
N MET A 334 -1.56 13.48 18.43
CA MET A 334 -0.52 13.31 19.45
C MET A 334 -0.19 11.84 19.71
N SER A 335 -1.19 10.97 19.71
CA SER A 335 -0.98 9.52 19.82
C SER A 335 -0.21 8.99 18.60
N THR A 336 -0.58 9.40 17.40
CA THR A 336 0.11 9.03 16.16
C THR A 336 1.55 9.58 16.12
N LEU A 337 1.78 10.80 16.62
CA LEU A 337 3.12 11.39 16.71
C LEU A 337 4.02 10.63 17.70
N ALA A 338 3.48 10.20 18.84
CA ALA A 338 4.21 9.37 19.80
C ALA A 338 4.63 8.04 19.17
N LEU A 339 3.71 7.37 18.47
CA LEU A 339 3.98 6.12 17.76
C LEU A 339 5.04 6.30 16.66
N ALA A 340 4.96 7.39 15.89
CA ALA A 340 5.92 7.69 14.85
C ALA A 340 7.34 7.86 15.41
N GLU A 341 7.49 8.55 16.55
CA GLU A 341 8.79 8.69 17.23
C GLU A 341 9.27 7.34 17.78
N GLN A 342 8.38 6.60 18.47
CA GLN A 342 8.68 5.31 19.10
C GLN A 342 9.17 4.26 18.08
N HIS A 343 8.52 4.20 16.92
CA HIS A 343 8.80 3.21 15.87
C HIS A 343 9.68 3.78 14.75
N HIS A 344 10.31 4.92 15.00
CA HIS A 344 11.27 5.59 14.10
C HIS A 344 10.73 5.86 12.69
N CYS A 345 9.43 6.16 12.56
CA CYS A 345 8.80 6.54 11.31
C CYS A 345 8.89 8.07 11.10
N GLN A 346 9.92 8.50 10.38
CA GLN A 346 10.14 9.93 10.12
C GLN A 346 9.04 10.54 9.23
N GLY A 347 8.51 9.78 8.26
CA GLY A 347 7.44 10.25 7.35
C GLY A 347 6.16 10.60 8.10
N LEU A 348 5.68 9.67 8.94
CA LEU A 348 4.48 9.87 9.76
C LEU A 348 4.68 10.98 10.80
N LYS A 349 5.85 11.03 11.44
CA LYS A 349 6.21 12.10 12.38
C LYS A 349 6.12 13.47 11.72
N GLU A 350 6.69 13.61 10.52
CA GLU A 350 6.61 14.86 9.78
C GLU A 350 5.18 15.22 9.36
N ALA A 351 4.35 14.24 9.01
CA ALA A 351 2.94 14.46 8.69
C ALA A 351 2.18 15.01 9.91
N CYS A 352 2.37 14.41 11.09
CA CYS A 352 1.79 14.91 12.35
C CYS A 352 2.25 16.33 12.67
N LEU A 353 3.55 16.62 12.58
CA LEU A 353 4.07 17.96 12.85
C LEU A 353 3.54 19.01 11.85
N LYS A 354 3.41 18.65 10.57
CA LYS A 354 2.81 19.53 9.55
C LYS A 354 1.33 19.77 9.81
N PHE A 355 0.59 18.73 10.20
CA PHE A 355 -0.81 18.88 10.60
C PHE A 355 -0.91 19.93 11.71
N ILE A 356 -0.22 19.74 12.84
CA ILE A 356 -0.24 20.67 13.97
C ILE A 356 0.15 22.10 13.53
N GLN A 357 1.15 22.22 12.65
CA GLN A 357 1.60 23.52 12.16
C GLN A 357 0.52 24.30 11.40
N VAL A 358 -0.37 23.64 10.65
CA VAL A 358 -1.38 24.32 9.80
C VAL A 358 -2.67 24.63 10.58
N GLN A 359 -2.92 23.99 11.72
CA GLN A 359 -4.19 24.10 12.44
C GLN A 359 -4.49 25.47 13.09
N SER A 360 -5.80 25.71 13.26
CA SER A 360 -6.38 26.88 13.94
C SER A 360 -6.20 26.81 15.47
N SER A 361 -6.35 27.96 16.15
CA SER A 361 -6.22 28.05 17.61
C SER A 361 -7.20 27.17 18.38
N SER A 362 -8.42 26.97 17.86
CA SER A 362 -9.42 26.06 18.44
C SER A 362 -8.99 24.59 18.39
N CYS A 363 -8.45 24.14 17.25
CA CYS A 363 -7.94 22.79 17.08
C CYS A 363 -6.70 22.53 17.95
N MET A 364 -5.84 23.55 18.09
CA MET A 364 -4.70 23.49 19.04
C MET A 364 -5.15 23.32 20.49
N GLN A 365 -6.24 23.95 20.92
CA GLN A 365 -6.79 23.75 22.27
C GLN A 365 -7.20 22.30 22.47
N THR A 366 -7.92 21.70 21.51
CA THR A 366 -8.29 20.28 21.54
C THR A 366 -7.06 19.39 21.67
N VAL A 367 -6.05 19.61 20.84
CA VAL A 367 -4.79 18.85 20.87
C VAL A 367 -4.13 18.91 22.25
N THR A 368 -4.02 20.09 22.85
CA THR A 368 -3.39 20.27 24.18
C THR A 368 -4.17 19.66 25.33
N THR A 369 -5.46 19.38 25.14
CA THR A 369 -6.32 18.72 26.14
C THR A 369 -6.35 17.20 26.01
N THR A 370 -5.72 16.63 24.97
CA THR A 370 -5.64 15.17 24.80
C THR A 370 -4.60 14.55 25.73
N ASP A 371 -4.88 13.34 26.23
CA ASP A 371 -3.91 12.55 27.01
C ASP A 371 -2.62 12.27 26.22
N GLY A 372 -2.73 12.19 24.89
CA GLY A 372 -1.58 12.04 23.99
C GLY A 372 -0.60 13.21 24.08
N TRP A 373 -1.07 14.43 24.35
CA TRP A 373 -0.20 15.58 24.54
C TRP A 373 0.70 15.41 25.77
N ASP A 374 0.10 15.08 26.92
CA ASP A 374 0.83 14.87 28.16
C ASP A 374 1.81 13.69 28.06
N HIS A 375 1.43 12.64 27.33
CA HIS A 375 2.32 11.52 27.04
C HIS A 375 3.54 11.93 26.22
N VAL A 376 3.37 12.71 25.14
CA VAL A 376 4.48 13.22 24.33
C VAL A 376 5.36 14.17 25.14
N VAL A 377 4.75 15.03 25.98
CA VAL A 377 5.48 15.97 26.83
C VAL A 377 6.42 15.26 27.80
N SER A 378 5.92 14.20 28.43
CA SER A 378 6.67 13.43 29.42
C SER A 378 7.68 12.47 28.79
N THR A 379 7.35 11.82 27.68
CA THR A 379 8.13 10.71 27.11
C THR A 379 9.09 11.16 26.02
N TYR A 380 8.73 12.17 25.22
CA TYR A 380 9.48 12.61 24.03
C TYR A 380 9.75 14.13 24.02
N PRO A 381 10.50 14.68 24.99
CA PRO A 381 10.76 16.11 25.08
C PRO A 381 11.57 16.69 23.90
N SER A 382 12.28 15.85 23.14
CA SER A 382 12.93 16.23 21.88
C SER A 382 11.91 16.60 20.80
N VAL A 383 10.83 15.83 20.69
CA VAL A 383 9.73 16.06 19.73
C VAL A 383 9.01 17.37 20.04
N LEU A 384 8.80 17.68 21.32
CA LEU A 384 8.28 18.99 21.74
C LEU A 384 9.17 20.15 21.29
N LYS A 385 10.49 20.04 21.48
CA LYS A 385 11.42 21.09 21.04
C LYS A 385 11.31 21.32 19.53
N GLU A 386 11.23 20.24 18.75
CA GLU A 386 11.04 20.30 17.30
C GLU A 386 9.70 20.96 16.93
N LEU A 387 8.63 20.60 17.63
CA LEU A 387 7.30 21.21 17.45
C LEU A 387 7.34 22.72 17.73
N PHE A 388 7.96 23.15 18.83
CA PHE A 388 8.11 24.57 19.16
C PHE A 388 8.88 25.34 18.09
N VAL A 389 9.97 24.77 17.57
CA VAL A 389 10.74 25.39 16.47
C VAL A 389 9.87 25.53 15.21
N LYS A 390 9.10 24.49 14.84
CA LYS A 390 8.18 24.55 13.69
C LYS A 390 7.07 25.58 13.90
N LEU A 391 6.47 25.66 15.09
CA LEU A 391 5.44 26.64 15.40
C LEU A 391 5.98 28.08 15.40
N ALA A 392 7.18 28.31 15.93
CA ALA A 392 7.83 29.63 15.89
C ALA A 392 8.10 30.10 14.46
N SER A 393 8.45 29.18 13.55
CA SER A 393 8.64 29.49 12.13
C SER A 393 7.36 29.89 11.38
N LYS A 394 6.17 29.59 11.94
CA LYS A 394 4.86 30.02 11.39
C LYS A 394 4.60 31.52 11.60
N GLN A 395 5.16 32.14 12.65
CA GLN A 395 4.91 33.55 12.98
C GLN A 395 5.80 34.55 12.23
N GLN A 396 6.78 34.07 11.44
CA GLN A 396 7.69 34.91 10.65
C GLN A 396 7.26 35.05 9.17
N LYS A 397 6.16 34.43 8.77
CA LYS A 397 5.48 34.64 7.47
C LYS A 397 4.15 35.31 7.74
#